data_AF-A0A2N8N8B4-F1
#
_entry.id   AF-A0A2N8N8B4-F1
#
_cell.length_a   1.000
_cell.length_b   1.000
_cell.length_c   1.000
_cell.angle_alpha   90.00
_cell.angle_beta   90.00
_cell.angle_gamma   90.00
#
_symmetry.space_group_name_H-M   'P 1'
#
loop_
_entity.id
_entity.type
_entity.pdbx_description
1 polymer ?
#
loop_
_entity_poly.entity_id
_entity_poly.type
_entity_poly.pdbx_seq_one_letter_code
_entity_poly.pdbx_strand_id
1 'polypeptide(L)'
;MTDNQGLVEALITTPANCSDTVMLPDLIEKAELPEGISVLADKGYCSKKNSHCLTSHGLIDGIMHKASRGKKLTDTERSLNKIISKTRSLIERTFGSIRLWFSGGRCRYRGLERTHTQNILEVMAYNLKRMPRLLILQSVK
;
A
#
# COMPACT_ATOMS: atom_id res chain seq x y z
N MET A 1 1.31 -1.20 -3.72
CA MET A 1 -0.06 -0.70 -3.89
C MET A 1 -0.98 -1.87 -4.13
N THR A 2 -2.19 -1.84 -3.59
CA THR A 2 -3.19 -2.89 -3.80
C THR A 2 -4.52 -2.29 -4.21
N ASP A 3 -5.33 -3.06 -4.90
CA ASP A 3 -6.73 -2.74 -5.18
C ASP A 3 -7.62 -2.88 -3.93
N ASN A 4 -8.93 -2.68 -4.11
CA ASN A 4 -9.95 -2.84 -3.07
C ASN A 4 -10.27 -4.30 -2.70
N GLN A 5 -9.71 -5.29 -3.42
CA GLN A 5 -9.87 -6.73 -3.17
C GLN A 5 -8.64 -7.35 -2.51
N GLY A 6 -7.55 -6.58 -2.42
CA GLY A 6 -6.28 -6.92 -1.81
C GLY A 6 -5.27 -7.52 -2.79
N LEU A 7 -5.55 -7.46 -4.10
CA LEU A 7 -4.58 -7.82 -5.13
C LEU A 7 -3.54 -6.72 -5.27
N VAL A 8 -2.29 -7.11 -5.47
CA VAL A 8 -1.19 -6.15 -5.60
C VAL A 8 -1.06 -5.75 -7.06
N GLU A 9 -1.13 -4.45 -7.34
CA GLU A 9 -1.03 -3.88 -8.70
C GLU A 9 0.37 -3.35 -8.99
N ALA A 10 0.97 -2.68 -8.01
CA ALA A 10 2.31 -2.11 -8.14
C ALA A 10 3.15 -2.38 -6.89
N LEU A 11 4.45 -2.61 -7.08
CA LEU A 11 5.42 -2.72 -6.00
C LEU A 11 6.73 -2.04 -6.38
N ILE A 12 7.38 -1.46 -5.37
CA ILE A 12 8.74 -0.94 -5.44
C ILE A 12 9.54 -1.65 -4.36
N THR A 13 10.80 -1.95 -4.67
CA THR A 13 11.75 -2.49 -3.69
C THR A 13 12.82 -1.45 -3.49
N THR A 14 13.05 -1.08 -2.24
CA THR A 14 14.04 -0.08 -1.85
C THR A 14 15.15 -0.70 -1.03
N PRO A 15 16.34 -0.09 -1.02
CA PRO A 15 17.36 -0.44 -0.05
C PRO A 15 16.93 -0.06 1.37
N ALA A 16 17.49 -0.72 2.38
CA ALA A 16 17.10 -0.56 3.78
C ALA A 16 17.38 0.84 4.37
N ASN A 17 18.21 1.66 3.72
CA ASN A 17 18.49 3.04 4.13
C ASN A 17 17.48 4.06 3.58
N CYS A 18 16.56 3.63 2.71
CA CYS A 18 15.53 4.48 2.14
C CYS A 18 14.26 4.44 2.99
N SER A 19 13.69 5.61 3.27
CA SER A 19 12.40 5.70 3.97
C SER A 19 11.25 5.45 3.01
N ASP A 20 10.28 4.62 3.39
CA ASP A 20 9.07 4.39 2.59
C ASP A 20 8.29 5.68 2.32
N THR A 21 8.33 6.65 3.25
CA THR A 21 7.62 7.94 3.13
C THR A 21 7.98 8.69 1.85
N VAL A 22 9.22 8.59 1.38
CA VAL A 22 9.68 9.34 0.18
C VAL A 22 9.36 8.63 -1.13
N MET A 23 8.97 7.36 -1.09
CA MET A 23 8.75 6.50 -2.25
C MET A 23 7.31 6.51 -2.76
N LEU A 24 6.41 7.24 -2.11
CA LEU A 24 5.02 7.32 -2.54
C LEU A 24 4.89 7.86 -3.98
N PRO A 25 5.58 8.94 -4.40
CA PRO A 25 5.48 9.45 -5.76
C PRO A 25 5.82 8.39 -6.81
N ASP A 26 6.99 7.75 -6.67
CA ASP A 26 7.43 6.69 -7.58
C ASP A 26 6.42 5.53 -7.64
N LEU A 27 5.78 5.21 -6.51
CA LEU A 27 4.77 4.16 -6.44
C LEU A 27 3.48 4.53 -7.17
N ILE A 28 3.08 5.80 -7.12
CA ILE A 28 1.92 6.34 -7.85
C ILE A 28 2.20 6.36 -9.35
N GLU A 29 3.38 6.82 -9.76
CA GLU A 29 3.79 6.81 -11.17
C GLU A 29 3.79 5.39 -11.74
N LYS A 30 4.37 4.43 -11.01
CA LYS A 30 4.39 3.02 -11.42
C LYS A 30 3.00 2.37 -11.47
N ALA A 31 2.07 2.89 -10.70
CA ALA A 31 0.72 2.35 -10.57
C ALA A 31 -0.22 2.80 -11.69
N GLU A 32 0.08 3.90 -12.39
CA GLU A 32 -0.74 4.46 -13.47
C GLU A 32 -2.23 4.60 -13.07
N LEU A 33 -2.47 5.12 -11.87
CA LEU A 33 -3.83 5.29 -11.34
C LEU A 33 -4.62 6.32 -12.15
N PRO A 34 -5.91 6.06 -12.45
CA PRO A 34 -6.77 7.06 -13.04
C PRO A 34 -7.10 8.19 -12.03
N GLU A 35 -7.37 9.37 -12.57
CA GLU A 35 -7.74 10.55 -11.79
C GLU A 35 -9.02 10.32 -10.95
N GLY A 36 -9.12 11.02 -9.82
CA GLY A 36 -10.27 10.95 -8.92
C GLY A 36 -10.28 9.75 -7.97
N ILE A 37 -9.32 8.82 -8.06
CA ILE A 37 -9.18 7.73 -7.09
C ILE A 37 -8.59 8.25 -5.76
N SER A 38 -9.12 7.72 -4.65
CA SER A 38 -8.55 7.96 -3.32
C SER A 38 -7.42 6.99 -2.99
N VAL A 39 -6.25 7.54 -2.66
CA VAL A 39 -5.09 6.76 -2.22
C VAL A 39 -5.08 6.68 -0.71
N LEU A 40 -5.35 5.50 -0.18
CA LEU A 40 -5.41 5.24 1.26
C LEU A 40 -4.04 4.79 1.80
N ALA A 41 -3.39 5.65 2.59
CA ALA A 41 -2.08 5.35 3.17
C ALA A 41 -2.03 5.59 4.68
N ASP A 42 -0.98 5.10 5.34
CA ASP A 42 -0.81 5.31 6.78
C ASP A 42 -0.17 6.64 7.12
N LYS A 43 -0.20 6.95 8.41
CA LYS A 43 0.44 8.13 9.01
C LYS A 43 1.96 8.21 8.76
N GLY A 44 2.61 7.11 8.36
CA GLY A 44 4.00 7.10 7.94
C GLY A 44 4.21 7.84 6.63
N TYR A 45 3.21 7.86 5.75
CA TYR A 45 3.22 8.62 4.50
C TYR A 45 2.76 10.08 4.67
N CYS A 46 2.35 10.49 5.87
CA CYS A 46 1.87 11.84 6.16
C CYS A 46 2.99 12.87 5.96
N SER A 47 3.05 13.48 4.77
CA SER A 47 3.97 14.55 4.44
C SER A 47 3.31 15.52 3.45
N LYS A 48 3.64 16.82 3.54
CA LYS A 48 3.12 17.84 2.62
C LYS A 48 3.47 17.53 1.16
N LYS A 49 4.67 16.97 0.94
CA LYS A 49 5.14 16.56 -0.39
C LYS A 49 4.24 15.47 -0.98
N ASN A 50 3.85 14.49 -0.17
CA ASN A 50 2.99 13.39 -0.60
C ASN A 50 1.57 13.86 -0.88
N SER A 51 0.97 14.68 -0.01
CA SER A 51 -0.35 15.28 -0.24
C SER A 51 -0.37 16.11 -1.53
N HIS A 52 0.69 16.90 -1.77
CA HIS A 52 0.81 17.68 -3.00
C HIS A 52 0.96 16.79 -4.24
N CYS A 53 1.78 15.74 -4.15
CA CYS A 53 1.96 14.76 -5.23
C CYS A 53 0.63 14.07 -5.59
N LEU A 54 -0.18 13.66 -4.62
CA LEU A 54 -1.50 13.08 -4.89
C LEU A 54 -2.40 14.09 -5.60
N THR A 55 -2.44 15.34 -5.10
CA THR A 55 -3.27 16.40 -5.70
C THR A 55 -2.82 16.74 -7.11
N SER A 56 -1.51 16.76 -7.40
CA SER A 56 -0.98 17.08 -8.73
C SER A 56 -1.27 16.00 -9.76
N HIS A 57 -1.50 14.75 -9.32
CA HIS A 57 -1.93 13.63 -10.16
C HIS A 57 -3.47 13.50 -10.21
N GLY A 58 -4.21 14.49 -9.71
CA GLY A 58 -5.69 14.43 -9.68
C GLY A 58 -6.25 13.39 -8.70
N LEU A 59 -5.45 12.88 -7.77
CA LEU A 59 -5.83 11.85 -6.80
C LEU A 59 -6.32 12.48 -5.50
N ILE A 60 -7.24 11.79 -4.82
CA ILE A 60 -7.78 12.22 -3.53
C ILE A 60 -6.84 11.78 -2.41
N ASP A 61 -6.37 12.73 -1.61
CA ASP A 61 -5.53 12.48 -0.45
C ASP A 61 -6.30 11.71 0.64
N GLY A 62 -5.98 10.42 0.77
CA GLY A 62 -6.49 9.53 1.81
C GLY A 62 -5.42 9.08 2.79
N ILE A 63 -4.35 9.87 2.98
CA ILE A 63 -3.28 9.56 3.92
C ILE A 63 -3.78 9.82 5.35
N MET A 64 -3.60 8.85 6.26
CA MET A 64 -4.00 9.02 7.65
C MET A 64 -3.29 10.21 8.32
N HIS A 65 -4.07 11.02 9.05
CA HIS A 65 -3.55 12.17 9.79
C HIS A 65 -2.61 11.73 10.91
N LYS A 66 -1.47 12.43 11.02
CA LYS A 66 -0.47 12.23 12.06
C LYS A 66 -0.57 13.36 13.10
N ALA A 67 -0.66 13.01 14.38
CA ALA A 67 -0.55 13.97 15.47
C ALA A 67 0.83 14.65 15.44
N SER A 68 0.86 15.96 15.69
CA SER A 68 2.11 16.73 15.81
C SER A 68 2.45 16.94 17.28
N ARG A 69 3.72 17.26 17.57
CA ARG A 69 4.19 17.48 18.94
C ARG A 69 3.35 18.60 19.58
N GLY A 70 2.71 18.30 20.70
CA GLY A 70 1.86 19.25 21.42
C GLY A 70 0.44 19.43 20.86
N LYS A 71 0.08 18.78 19.74
CA LYS A 71 -1.26 18.89 19.15
C LYS A 71 -1.89 17.50 18.94
N LYS A 72 -2.97 17.25 19.68
CA LYS A 72 -3.79 16.04 19.52
C LYS A 72 -4.60 16.11 18.22
N LEU A 73 -4.93 14.94 17.68
CA LEU A 73 -5.87 14.84 16.57
C LEU A 73 -7.27 15.27 17.02
N THR A 74 -7.94 16.00 16.14
CA THR A 74 -9.36 16.33 16.26
C THR A 74 -10.20 15.05 16.20
N ASP A 75 -11.46 15.13 16.64
CA ASP A 75 -12.36 13.97 16.60
C ASP A 75 -12.73 13.57 15.16
N THR A 76 -12.79 14.55 14.25
CA THR A 76 -13.00 14.33 12.82
C THR A 76 -11.83 13.57 12.19
N GLU A 77 -10.58 14.01 12.42
CA GLU A 77 -9.37 13.32 11.95
C GLU A 77 -9.29 11.88 12.51
N ARG A 78 -9.67 11.67 13.78
CA ARG A 78 -9.73 10.34 14.37
C ARG A 78 -10.78 9.45 13.72
N SER A 79 -11.96 9.99 13.43
CA SER A 79 -13.02 9.26 12.72
C SER A 79 -12.59 8.85 11.31
N LEU A 80 -11.96 9.78 10.57
CA LEU A 80 -11.39 9.51 9.25
C LEU A 80 -10.31 8.42 9.31
N ASN A 81 -9.34 8.54 10.23
CA ASN A 81 -8.32 7.52 10.42
C ASN A 81 -8.91 6.14 10.74
N LYS A 82 -10.02 6.08 11.49
CA LYS A 82 -10.72 4.82 11.80
C LYS A 82 -11.33 4.18 10.55
N ILE A 83 -11.90 4.98 9.64
CA ILE A 83 -12.43 4.51 8.36
C ILE A 83 -11.28 3.98 7.48
N ILE A 84 -10.21 4.77 7.32
CA ILE A 84 -9.03 4.39 6.53
C ILE A 84 -8.39 3.10 7.07
N SER A 85 -8.29 2.97 8.40
CA SER A 85 -7.73 1.78 9.05
C SER A 85 -8.49 0.49 8.73
N LYS A 86 -9.82 0.55 8.55
CA LYS A 86 -10.61 -0.63 8.15
C LYS A 86 -10.19 -1.12 6.77
N THR A 87 -10.03 -0.21 5.80
CA THR A 87 -9.59 -0.58 4.46
C THR A 87 -8.15 -1.10 4.47
N ARG A 88 -7.27 -0.49 5.27
CA ARG A 88 -5.87 -0.94 5.42
C ARG A 88 -5.72 -2.34 5.99
N SER A 89 -6.67 -2.84 6.78
CA SER A 89 -6.64 -4.23 7.25
C SER A 89 -6.56 -5.25 6.11
N LEU A 90 -7.02 -4.87 4.91
CA LEU A 90 -6.87 -5.65 3.69
C LEU A 90 -5.42 -5.72 3.23
N ILE A 91 -4.73 -4.58 3.20
CA ILE A 91 -3.32 -4.45 2.83
C ILE A 91 -2.45 -5.27 3.79
N GLU A 92 -2.69 -5.15 5.09
CA GLU A 92 -1.98 -5.91 6.12
C GLU A 92 -2.21 -7.42 5.96
N ARG A 93 -3.43 -7.83 5.62
CA ARG A 93 -3.74 -9.23 5.30
C ARG A 93 -2.98 -9.70 4.06
N THR A 94 -2.86 -8.88 3.02
CA THR A 94 -2.10 -9.21 1.80
C THR A 94 -0.63 -9.47 2.14
N PHE A 95 0.04 -8.53 2.81
CA PHE A 95 1.43 -8.72 3.22
C PHE A 95 1.62 -9.84 4.23
N GLY A 96 0.68 -10.02 5.17
CA GLY A 96 0.66 -11.15 6.09
C GLY A 96 0.56 -12.50 5.36
N SER A 97 -0.26 -12.57 4.31
CA SER A 97 -0.42 -13.77 3.48
C SER A 97 0.85 -14.07 2.67
N ILE A 98 1.50 -13.05 2.12
CA ILE A 98 2.79 -13.21 1.43
C ILE A 98 3.85 -13.78 2.39
N ARG A 99 3.94 -13.22 3.60
CA ARG A 99 4.85 -13.71 4.65
C ARG A 99 4.54 -15.16 5.05
N LEU A 100 3.27 -15.51 5.19
CA LEU A 100 2.85 -16.84 5.64
C LEU A 100 3.01 -17.90 4.53
N TRP A 101 2.55 -17.62 3.31
CA TRP A 101 2.49 -18.62 2.24
C TRP A 101 3.80 -18.80 1.49
N PHE A 102 4.58 -17.73 1.34
CA PHE A 102 5.79 -17.74 0.52
C PHE A 102 7.04 -17.45 1.34
N SER A 103 6.93 -17.43 2.68
CA SER A 103 8.03 -17.04 3.58
C SER A 103 8.65 -15.69 3.24
N GLY A 104 7.85 -14.79 2.66
CA GLY A 104 8.27 -13.47 2.20
C GLY A 104 8.63 -12.52 3.35
N GLY A 105 8.99 -11.29 3.00
CA GLY A 105 9.45 -10.29 3.97
C GLY A 105 10.85 -10.57 4.53
N ARG A 106 11.60 -11.47 3.90
CA ARG A 106 13.02 -11.70 4.15
C ARG A 106 13.82 -11.44 2.88
N CYS A 107 14.89 -10.69 3.01
CA CYS A 107 15.87 -10.47 1.94
C CYS A 107 16.77 -11.70 1.84
N ARG A 108 16.44 -12.64 0.93
CA ARG A 108 17.21 -13.90 0.78
C ARG A 108 18.45 -13.72 -0.08
N TYR A 109 18.41 -12.75 -1.00
CA TYR A 109 19.46 -12.50 -1.97
C TYR A 109 20.23 -11.23 -1.59
N ARG A 110 21.53 -11.23 -1.93
CA ARG A 110 22.34 -10.01 -1.87
C ARG A 110 22.12 -9.21 -3.15
N GLY A 111 21.84 -7.92 -2.98
CA GLY A 111 21.63 -6.97 -4.08
C GLY A 111 20.16 -6.64 -4.32
N LEU A 112 19.90 -5.38 -4.68
CA LEU A 112 18.55 -4.83 -4.83
C LEU A 112 17.76 -5.53 -5.94
N GLU A 113 18.38 -5.76 -7.09
CA GLU A 113 17.70 -6.35 -8.26
C GLU A 113 17.21 -7.78 -7.99
N ARG A 114 18.03 -8.60 -7.33
CA ARG A 114 17.66 -9.98 -6.98
C ARG A 114 16.53 -10.01 -5.96
N THR A 115 16.58 -9.13 -4.96
CA THR A 115 15.49 -8.97 -3.98
C THR A 115 14.23 -8.41 -4.61
N HIS A 116 14.34 -7.47 -5.56
CA HIS A 116 13.21 -6.96 -6.31
C HIS A 116 12.53 -8.07 -7.11
N THR A 117 13.32 -8.90 -7.79
CA THR A 117 12.83 -10.06 -8.53
C THR A 117 12.10 -11.04 -7.61
N GLN A 118 12.67 -11.34 -6.43
CA GLN A 118 12.00 -12.16 -5.41
C GLN A 118 10.63 -11.57 -5.02
N ASN A 119 10.58 -10.27 -4.73
CA ASN A 119 9.35 -9.60 -4.32
C ASN A 119 8.28 -9.63 -5.42
N ILE A 120 8.67 -9.46 -6.69
CA ILE A 120 7.77 -9.59 -7.85
C ILE A 120 7.18 -11.01 -7.90
N LEU A 121 8.03 -12.04 -7.83
CA LEU A 121 7.56 -13.43 -7.90
C LEU A 121 6.63 -13.79 -6.73
N GLU A 122 6.94 -13.33 -5.52
CA GLU A 122 6.10 -13.55 -4.34
C GLU A 122 4.72 -12.87 -4.48
N VAL A 123 4.70 -11.66 -5.03
CA VAL A 123 3.46 -10.92 -5.31
C VAL A 123 2.64 -11.59 -6.41
N MET A 124 3.27 -12.03 -7.51
CA MET A 124 2.58 -12.76 -8.58
C MET A 124 1.97 -14.06 -8.05
N ALA A 125 2.73 -14.83 -7.28
CA ALA A 125 2.25 -16.06 -6.65
C ALA A 125 1.09 -15.80 -5.68
N TYR A 126 1.15 -14.69 -4.92
CA TYR A 126 0.06 -14.26 -4.06
C TYR A 126 -1.22 -13.96 -4.85
N ASN A 127 -1.12 -13.13 -5.90
CA ASN A 127 -2.28 -12.76 -6.72
C ASN A 127 -2.90 -14.02 -7.34
N LEU A 128 -2.10 -14.90 -7.95
CA LEU A 128 -2.56 -16.17 -8.54
C LEU A 128 -3.27 -17.07 -7.53
N LYS A 129 -2.76 -17.16 -6.30
CA LYS A 129 -3.38 -17.96 -5.24
C LYS A 129 -4.67 -17.33 -4.69
N ARG A 130 -4.76 -15.99 -4.68
CA ARG A 130 -5.89 -15.24 -4.11
C ARG A 130 -7.07 -15.14 -5.08
N MET A 131 -6.81 -14.95 -6.38
CA MET A 131 -7.82 -14.69 -7.41
C MET A 131 -8.95 -15.73 -7.48
N PRO A 132 -8.71 -17.05 -7.45
CA PRO A 132 -9.79 -18.03 -7.52
C PRO A 132 -10.86 -17.84 -6.45
N ARG A 133 -10.44 -17.48 -5.23
CA ARG A 133 -11.37 -17.23 -4.12
C ARG A 133 -12.21 -15.98 -4.35
N LEU A 134 -11.64 -14.95 -4.98
CA LEU A 134 -12.37 -13.71 -5.29
C LEU A 134 -13.44 -13.96 -6.35
N LEU A 135 -13.10 -14.74 -7.39
CA LEU A 135 -14.05 -15.13 -8.44
C LEU A 135 -15.24 -15.90 -7.87
N ILE A 136 -15.00 -16.89 -6.99
CA ILE A 136 -16.07 -17.65 -6.33
C ILE A 136 -16.96 -16.74 -5.47
N LEU A 137 -16.36 -15.77 -4.75
CA LEU A 137 -17.13 -14.83 -3.92
C LEU A 137 -17.98 -13.86 -4.76
N GLN A 138 -17.54 -13.55 -5.97
CA GLN A 138 -18.28 -12.71 -6.92
C GLN A 138 -19.40 -13.49 -7.61
N SER A 139 -19.20 -14.78 -7.91
CA SER A 139 -20.21 -15.62 -8.57
C SER A 139 -21.37 -16.02 -7.66
N VAL A 140 -21.24 -15.86 -6.34
CA VAL A 140 -22.27 -16.17 -5.34
C VAL A 140 -23.15 -14.94 -5.03
N LYS A 141 -22.82 -13.77 -5.58
CA LYS A 141 -23.64 -12.55 -5.52
C LYS A 141 -24.51 -12.43 -6.76
#